data_AF-A0A1H9EKX2-F1
#
_entry.id   AF-A0A1H9EKX2-F1
#
_cell.length_a   1.000
_cell.length_b   1.000
_cell.length_c   1.000
_cell.angle_alpha   90.00
_cell.angle_beta   90.00
_cell.angle_gamma   90.00
#
_symmetry.space_group_name_H-M   'P 1'
#
loop_
_entity.id
_entity.type
_entity.pdbx_description
1 polymer ?
#
loop_
_entity_poly.entity_id
_entity_poly.type
_entity_poly.pdbx_seq_one_letter_code
_entity_poly.pdbx_strand_id
1 'polypeptide(L)'
;MSEPTLVNTPEVSGAALLILTKHASGLNVPYPHWIGGNGVDQGPSYCRPCADAKVAAGEAEYVDGGWQQENDGCCHCETCGCLLEYTLTEYGAAEEIDHYLTTELSAPVSTEEAFHIAKMLEHDETNADAITIAIKAAELIKSAATLQPLNPA
;
A
#
# COMPACT_ATOMS: atom_id res chain seq x y z
N MET A 1 19.39 -21.65 29.53
CA MET A 1 18.21 -21.61 28.65
C MET A 1 18.38 -20.35 27.84
N SER A 2 18.81 -20.49 26.59
CA SER A 2 19.12 -19.36 25.72
C SER A 2 17.83 -18.94 25.04
N GLU A 3 17.34 -17.74 25.36
CA GLU A 3 16.27 -17.08 24.62
C GLU A 3 16.74 -16.84 23.17
N PRO A 4 15.88 -17.01 22.16
CA PRO A 4 16.24 -16.65 20.80
C PRO A 4 16.41 -15.13 20.73
N THR A 5 17.63 -14.70 20.39
CA THR A 5 17.96 -13.30 20.15
C THR A 5 17.05 -12.76 19.06
N LEU A 6 16.14 -11.87 19.46
CA LEU A 6 15.39 -11.04 18.52
C LEU A 6 16.38 -10.38 17.57
N VAL A 7 16.12 -10.64 16.30
CA VAL A 7 16.92 -10.32 15.14
C VAL A 7 17.21 -8.81 15.11
N ASN A 8 18.42 -8.45 14.68
CA ASN A 8 18.87 -7.07 14.44
C ASN A 8 17.81 -6.29 13.64
N THR A 9 17.00 -5.48 14.32
CA THR A 9 15.71 -4.97 13.84
C THR A 9 15.78 -4.10 12.57
N PRO A 10 16.75 -3.17 12.41
CA PRO A 10 16.79 -2.28 11.23
C PRO A 10 17.29 -2.95 9.95
N GLU A 11 18.21 -3.92 10.06
CA GLU A 11 18.75 -4.61 8.88
C GLU A 11 17.70 -5.51 8.22
N VAL A 12 16.83 -6.10 9.04
CA VAL A 12 15.80 -7.03 8.58
C VAL A 12 14.54 -6.33 8.12
N SER A 13 14.11 -5.25 8.80
CA SER A 13 13.05 -4.39 8.30
C SER A 13 13.41 -3.81 6.92
N GLY A 14 14.64 -3.29 6.75
CA GLY A 14 15.12 -2.77 5.47
C GLY A 14 15.16 -3.82 4.34
N ALA A 15 15.56 -5.06 4.64
CA ALA A 15 15.56 -6.14 3.66
C ALA A 15 14.14 -6.56 3.24
N ALA A 16 13.21 -6.63 4.19
CA ALA A 16 11.80 -6.93 3.91
C ALA A 16 11.16 -5.82 3.07
N LEU A 17 11.37 -4.55 3.46
CA LEU A 17 10.88 -3.39 2.74
C LEU A 17 11.34 -3.40 1.28
N LEU A 18 12.63 -3.65 1.04
CA LEU A 18 13.17 -3.72 -0.32
C LEU A 18 12.46 -4.77 -1.20
N ILE A 19 12.11 -5.93 -0.64
CA ILE A 19 11.40 -6.99 -1.37
C ILE A 19 9.97 -6.55 -1.68
N LEU A 20 9.27 -5.99 -0.70
CA LEU A 20 7.90 -5.51 -0.84
C LEU A 20 7.81 -4.40 -1.89
N THR A 21 8.64 -3.35 -1.77
CA THR A 21 8.70 -2.25 -2.73
C THR A 21 9.04 -2.74 -4.13
N LYS A 22 9.97 -3.70 -4.26
CA LYS A 22 10.31 -4.29 -5.56
C LYS A 22 9.14 -5.07 -6.14
N HIS A 23 8.43 -5.87 -5.35
CA HIS A 23 7.25 -6.61 -5.81
C HIS A 23 6.13 -5.66 -6.23
N ALA A 24 5.93 -4.57 -5.47
CA ALA A 24 4.97 -3.52 -5.77
C ALA A 24 5.37 -2.60 -6.94
N SER A 25 6.63 -2.62 -7.40
CA SER A 25 7.16 -1.65 -8.38
C SER A 25 6.47 -1.63 -9.74
N GLY A 26 5.70 -2.67 -10.08
CA GLY A 26 4.87 -2.69 -11.28
C GLY A 26 3.57 -1.88 -11.15
N LEU A 27 3.21 -1.45 -9.94
CA LEU A 27 2.03 -0.63 -9.71
C LEU A 27 2.27 0.82 -10.12
N ASN A 28 1.29 1.37 -10.82
CA ASN A 28 1.18 2.81 -11.00
C ASN A 28 0.24 3.36 -9.92
N VAL A 29 0.79 3.99 -8.90
CA VAL A 29 0.07 4.59 -7.77
C VAL A 29 0.10 6.12 -7.89
N PRO A 30 -0.79 6.74 -8.69
CA PRO A 30 -0.81 8.19 -8.81
C PRO A 30 -1.29 8.85 -7.51
N TYR A 31 -0.89 10.10 -7.29
CA TYR A 31 -1.43 10.88 -6.19
C TYR A 31 -2.95 11.07 -6.31
N PRO A 32 -3.66 11.09 -5.17
CA PRO A 32 -5.09 11.31 -5.14
C PRO A 32 -5.42 12.75 -5.55
N HIS A 33 -6.57 12.88 -6.18
CA HIS A 33 -7.19 14.15 -6.55
C HIS A 33 -8.62 14.18 -6.03
N TRP A 34 -9.12 15.38 -5.79
CA TRP A 34 -10.50 15.62 -5.39
C TRP A 34 -11.16 16.54 -6.40
N ILE A 35 -12.47 16.40 -6.53
CA ILE A 35 -13.29 17.27 -7.37
C ILE A 35 -13.97 18.30 -6.48
N GLY A 36 -14.06 19.53 -6.96
CA GLY A 36 -14.70 20.63 -6.23
C GLY A 36 -15.68 21.40 -7.10
N GLY A 37 -16.59 22.13 -6.46
CA GLY A 37 -17.67 22.86 -7.10
C GLY A 37 -18.91 22.91 -6.22
N ASN A 38 -19.92 23.68 -6.64
CA ASN A 38 -21.15 23.85 -5.87
C ASN A 38 -21.94 22.53 -5.77
N GLY A 39 -22.13 22.03 -4.54
CA GLY A 39 -22.90 20.82 -4.26
C GLY A 39 -22.16 19.50 -4.55
N VAL A 40 -20.85 19.54 -4.78
CA VAL A 40 -20.02 18.36 -5.02
C VAL A 40 -19.48 17.81 -3.69
N ASP A 41 -19.58 16.50 -3.51
CA ASP A 41 -18.92 15.80 -2.40
C ASP A 41 -17.41 15.71 -2.67
N GLN A 42 -16.62 16.31 -1.77
CA GLN A 42 -15.16 16.32 -1.83
C GLN A 42 -14.53 15.21 -0.98
N GLY A 43 -15.31 14.27 -0.46
CA GLY A 43 -14.82 13.08 0.24
C GLY A 43 -14.11 12.07 -0.68
N PRO A 44 -14.68 11.71 -1.85
CA PRO A 44 -14.09 10.68 -2.70
C PRO A 44 -12.78 11.12 -3.35
N SER A 45 -11.81 10.20 -3.40
CA SER A 45 -10.54 10.39 -4.09
C SER A 45 -10.58 9.79 -5.50
N TYR A 46 -9.87 10.44 -6.42
CA TYR A 46 -9.82 10.06 -7.83
C TYR A 46 -8.38 10.06 -8.33
N CYS A 47 -8.09 9.20 -9.32
CA CYS A 47 -6.92 9.41 -10.16
C CYS A 47 -7.18 10.61 -11.09
N ARG A 48 -6.10 11.25 -11.56
CA ARG A 48 -6.20 12.47 -12.39
C ARG A 48 -7.12 12.31 -13.61
N PRO A 49 -7.01 11.25 -14.44
CA PRO A 49 -7.90 11.09 -15.59
C PRO A 49 -9.39 11.01 -15.23
N CYS A 50 -9.74 10.35 -14.12
CA CYS A 50 -11.12 10.24 -13.66
C CYS A 50 -11.64 11.58 -13.12
N ALA A 51 -10.81 12.33 -12.38
CA ALA A 51 -11.17 13.66 -11.90
C ALA A 51 -11.42 14.64 -13.07
N ASP A 52 -10.52 14.65 -14.06
CA ASP A 52 -10.67 15.49 -15.26
C ASP A 52 -11.94 15.11 -16.05
N ALA A 53 -12.27 13.82 -16.14
CA ALA A 53 -13.49 13.36 -16.80
C ALA A 53 -14.77 13.85 -16.10
N LYS A 54 -14.78 13.91 -14.77
CA LYS A 54 -15.90 14.44 -13.97
C LYS A 54 -16.11 15.93 -14.24
N VAL A 55 -15.04 16.72 -14.28
CA VAL A 55 -15.11 18.15 -14.63
C VAL A 55 -15.58 18.33 -16.08
N ALA A 56 -15.05 17.56 -17.03
CA ALA A 56 -15.45 17.63 -18.43
C ALA A 56 -16.93 17.25 -18.65
N ALA A 57 -17.48 16.37 -17.82
CA ALA A 57 -18.90 16.00 -17.83
C ALA A 57 -19.81 17.06 -17.17
N GLY A 58 -19.25 18.10 -16.55
CA GLY A 58 -20.00 19.10 -15.79
C GLY A 58 -20.50 18.60 -14.44
N GLU A 59 -19.95 17.49 -13.93
CA GLU A 59 -20.26 16.97 -12.59
C GLU A 59 -19.47 17.68 -11.48
N ALA A 60 -18.42 18.43 -11.86
CA ALA A 60 -17.62 19.26 -10.98
C ALA A 60 -17.08 20.50 -11.70
N GLU A 61 -16.64 21.50 -10.96
CA GLU A 61 -16.12 22.75 -11.48
C GLU A 61 -14.59 22.74 -11.63
N TYR A 62 -13.88 22.05 -10.74
CA TYR A 62 -12.42 21.96 -10.77
C TYR A 62 -11.89 20.66 -10.17
N VAL A 63 -10.61 20.39 -10.45
CA VAL A 63 -9.83 19.32 -9.82
C VAL A 63 -8.79 19.96 -8.90
N ASP A 64 -8.64 19.40 -7.70
CA ASP A 64 -7.59 19.74 -6.74
C ASP A 64 -6.82 18.46 -6.32
N GLY A 65 -5.70 18.62 -5.63
CA GLY A 65 -4.84 17.50 -5.22
C GLY A 65 -3.66 17.25 -6.17
N GLY A 66 -3.18 16.01 -6.18
CA GLY A 66 -1.96 15.63 -6.92
C GLY A 66 -0.68 15.70 -6.10
N TRP A 67 -0.79 15.59 -4.77
CA TRP A 67 0.33 15.51 -3.83
C TRP A 67 0.08 14.41 -2.79
N GLN A 68 1.12 14.10 -2.02
CA GLN A 68 1.09 13.08 -0.96
C GLN A 68 0.16 13.49 0.18
N GLN A 69 -0.64 12.54 0.65
CA GLN A 69 -1.67 12.78 1.66
C GLN A 69 -1.62 11.71 2.74
N GLU A 70 -1.88 12.11 3.97
CA GLU A 70 -2.07 11.20 5.09
C GLU A 70 -3.50 10.68 5.10
N ASN A 71 -3.65 9.37 5.24
CA ASN A 71 -4.93 8.69 5.32
C ASN A 71 -4.92 7.66 6.46
N ASP A 72 -6.10 7.41 7.02
CA ASP A 72 -6.32 6.34 8.01
C ASP A 72 -6.41 4.94 7.37
N GLY A 73 -6.19 4.82 6.07
CA GLY A 73 -6.23 3.54 5.36
C GLY A 73 -5.94 3.68 3.86
N CYS A 74 -6.14 2.58 3.13
CA CYS A 74 -5.87 2.48 1.71
C CYS A 74 -6.68 3.50 0.88
N CYS A 75 -6.03 4.17 -0.07
CA CYS A 75 -6.68 5.14 -0.96
C CYS A 75 -6.90 4.55 -2.35
N HIS A 76 -8.13 4.50 -2.83
CA HIS A 76 -8.46 4.02 -4.18
C HIS A 76 -9.28 5.06 -4.95
N CYS A 77 -9.15 5.06 -6.27
CA CYS A 77 -9.98 5.90 -7.12
C CYS A 77 -11.43 5.41 -7.09
N GLU A 78 -12.36 6.27 -6.71
CA GLU A 78 -13.80 5.96 -6.63
C GLU A 78 -14.39 5.50 -7.97
N THR A 79 -13.80 5.91 -9.09
CA THR A 79 -14.32 5.58 -10.42
C THR A 79 -13.73 4.29 -11.00
N CYS A 80 -12.40 4.14 -10.99
CA CYS A 80 -11.74 3.02 -11.66
C CYS A 80 -11.14 1.98 -10.71
N GLY A 81 -11.18 2.24 -9.40
CA GLY A 81 -10.66 1.33 -8.38
C GLY A 81 -9.13 1.22 -8.33
N CYS A 82 -8.38 2.00 -9.12
CA CYS A 82 -6.92 1.93 -9.04
C CYS A 82 -6.42 2.43 -7.68
N LEU A 83 -5.40 1.77 -7.15
CA LEU A 83 -4.69 2.21 -5.96
C LEU A 83 -4.06 3.59 -6.18
N LEU A 84 -4.23 4.47 -5.20
CA LEU A 84 -3.66 5.83 -5.16
C LEU A 84 -2.56 5.87 -4.10
N GLU A 85 -1.64 6.82 -4.25
CA GLU A 85 -0.56 7.02 -3.27
C GLU A 85 -1.08 7.62 -1.96
N TYR A 86 -0.57 7.14 -0.82
CA TYR A 86 -0.92 7.63 0.51
C TYR A 86 0.18 7.33 1.52
N THR A 87 0.23 8.15 2.57
CA THR A 87 0.94 7.84 3.81
C THR A 87 -0.10 7.45 4.85
N LEU A 88 0.22 6.47 5.69
CA LEU A 88 -0.66 6.14 6.81
C LEU A 88 -0.47 7.15 7.95
N THR A 89 -1.57 7.55 8.57
CA THR A 89 -1.54 8.15 9.90
C THR A 89 -1.11 7.10 10.93
N GLU A 90 -0.78 7.53 12.16
CA GLU A 90 -0.51 6.60 13.27
C GLU A 90 -1.68 5.64 13.51
N TYR A 91 -2.90 6.17 13.44
CA TYR A 91 -4.11 5.36 13.57
C TYR A 91 -4.28 4.38 12.41
N GLY A 92 -4.09 4.84 11.16
CA GLY A 92 -4.18 3.97 9.99
C GLY A 92 -3.14 2.86 9.97
N ALA A 93 -1.91 3.15 10.40
CA ALA A 93 -0.86 2.13 10.53
C ALA A 93 -1.24 1.07 11.58
N ALA A 94 -1.81 1.48 12.71
CA ALA A 94 -2.27 0.56 13.74
C ALA A 94 -3.42 -0.34 13.25
N GLU A 95 -4.42 0.23 12.54
CA GLU A 95 -5.54 -0.54 11.98
C GLU A 95 -5.07 -1.55 10.91
N GLU A 96 -4.11 -1.18 10.05
CA GLU A 96 -3.51 -2.11 9.08
C GLU A 96 -2.76 -3.25 9.78
N ILE A 97 -1.99 -2.95 10.84
CA ILE A 97 -1.34 -3.99 11.65
C ILE A 97 -2.38 -4.95 12.22
N ASP A 98 -3.44 -4.43 12.86
CA ASP A 98 -4.52 -5.24 13.41
C ASP A 98 -5.22 -6.08 12.33
N HIS A 99 -5.42 -5.52 11.14
CA HIS A 99 -5.95 -6.24 9.99
C HIS A 99 -5.09 -7.47 9.62
N TYR A 100 -3.79 -7.30 9.46
CA TYR A 100 -2.87 -8.39 9.10
C TYR A 100 -2.56 -9.36 10.25
N LEU A 101 -2.78 -8.97 11.50
CA LEU A 101 -2.72 -9.88 12.64
C LEU A 101 -3.95 -10.79 12.72
N THR A 102 -5.10 -10.29 12.28
CA THR A 102 -6.38 -11.04 12.33
C THR A 102 -6.70 -11.78 11.02
N THR A 103 -6.09 -11.37 9.91
CA THR A 103 -6.28 -11.95 8.58
C THR A 103 -5.02 -12.70 8.15
N GLU A 104 -5.16 -13.96 7.77
CA GLU A 104 -4.01 -14.77 7.35
C GLU A 104 -3.49 -14.33 5.98
N LEU A 105 -2.23 -13.89 5.91
CA LEU A 105 -1.53 -13.66 4.66
C LEU A 105 -1.39 -14.98 3.89
N SER A 106 -1.88 -15.00 2.66
CA SER A 106 -1.83 -16.19 1.80
C SER A 106 -1.00 -15.94 0.55
N ALA A 107 -0.42 -17.01 0.00
CA ALA A 107 0.29 -16.92 -1.27
C ALA A 107 -0.67 -17.11 -2.46
N PRO A 108 -0.44 -16.42 -3.60
CA PRO A 108 0.59 -15.42 -3.81
C PRO A 108 0.21 -14.06 -3.22
N VAL A 109 1.17 -13.37 -2.59
CA VAL A 109 0.99 -11.97 -2.15
C VAL A 109 0.86 -11.10 -3.39
N SER A 110 -0.25 -10.36 -3.50
CA SER A 110 -0.48 -9.44 -4.61
C SER A 110 0.47 -8.25 -4.56
N THR A 111 0.60 -7.52 -5.67
CA THR A 111 1.41 -6.30 -5.71
C THR A 111 0.82 -5.20 -4.84
N GLU A 112 -0.52 -5.14 -4.69
CA GLU A 112 -1.22 -4.17 -3.84
C GLU A 112 -1.03 -4.51 -2.35
N GLU A 113 -1.19 -5.77 -1.94
CA GLU A 113 -0.87 -6.20 -0.57
C GLU A 113 0.59 -5.88 -0.21
N ALA A 114 1.53 -6.12 -1.13
CA ALA A 114 2.93 -5.76 -0.90
C ALA A 114 3.13 -4.25 -0.74
N PHE A 115 2.36 -3.42 -1.47
CA PHE A 115 2.38 -1.97 -1.29
C PHE A 115 1.81 -1.56 0.08
N HIS A 116 0.66 -2.10 0.48
CA HIS A 116 0.04 -1.79 1.77
C HIS A 116 0.95 -2.14 2.94
N ILE A 117 1.55 -3.33 2.92
CA ILE A 117 2.49 -3.79 3.96
C ILE A 117 3.77 -2.92 3.95
N ALA A 118 4.24 -2.48 2.79
CA ALA A 118 5.36 -1.54 2.71
C ALA A 118 5.02 -0.19 3.37
N LYS A 119 3.86 0.40 3.08
CA LYS A 119 3.41 1.66 3.70
C LYS A 119 3.26 1.56 5.22
N MET A 120 2.73 0.43 5.70
CA MET A 120 2.63 0.12 7.12
C MET A 120 4.02 0.06 7.77
N LEU A 121 4.98 -0.63 7.14
CA LEU A 121 6.35 -0.73 7.68
C LEU A 121 7.11 0.61 7.59
N GLU A 122 6.92 1.40 6.52
CA GLU A 122 7.52 2.74 6.37
C GLU A 122 7.03 3.71 7.43
N HIS A 123 5.79 3.57 7.92
CA HIS A 123 5.27 4.39 9.00
C HIS A 123 5.98 4.15 10.33
N ASP A 124 6.16 2.88 10.72
CA ASP A 124 6.91 2.50 11.93
C ASP A 124 7.78 1.25 11.69
N GLU A 125 9.02 1.51 11.24
CA GLU A 125 10.03 0.47 10.98
C GLU A 125 10.52 -0.23 12.25
N THR A 126 10.10 0.22 13.44
CA THR A 126 10.51 -0.34 14.73
C THR A 126 9.43 -1.21 15.37
N ASN A 127 8.20 -1.18 14.85
CA ASN A 127 7.10 -1.97 15.34
C ASN A 127 7.31 -3.47 15.06
N ALA A 128 7.37 -4.28 16.12
CA ALA A 128 7.67 -5.71 16.01
C ALA A 128 6.63 -6.50 15.19
N ASP A 129 5.36 -6.12 15.25
CA ASP A 129 4.29 -6.77 14.50
C ASP A 129 4.38 -6.39 13.02
N ALA A 130 4.57 -5.11 12.71
CA ALA A 130 4.79 -4.64 11.33
C ALA A 130 5.99 -5.33 10.67
N ILE A 131 7.11 -5.45 11.40
CA ILE A 131 8.30 -6.17 10.94
C ILE A 131 7.97 -7.65 10.69
N THR A 132 7.26 -8.30 11.61
CA THR A 132 6.90 -9.73 11.49
C THR A 132 6.00 -9.99 10.28
N ILE A 133 5.00 -9.14 10.05
CA ILE A 133 4.11 -9.20 8.89
C ILE A 133 4.91 -9.00 7.60
N ALA A 134 5.77 -7.99 7.56
CA ALA A 134 6.61 -7.69 6.39
C ALA A 134 7.58 -8.84 6.04
N ILE A 135 8.21 -9.46 7.04
CA ILE A 135 9.09 -10.62 6.83
C ILE A 135 8.29 -11.79 6.24
N LYS A 136 7.13 -12.12 6.82
CA LYS A 136 6.26 -13.21 6.33
C LYS A 136 5.86 -12.97 4.87
N ALA A 137 5.39 -11.77 4.54
CA ALA A 137 5.01 -11.42 3.17
C ALA A 137 6.20 -11.53 2.21
N ALA A 138 7.38 -11.02 2.60
CA ALA A 138 8.60 -11.12 1.81
C ALA A 138 9.06 -12.57 1.56
N GLU A 139 8.88 -13.47 2.54
CA GLU A 139 9.16 -14.90 2.40
C GLU A 139 8.18 -15.59 1.44
N LEU A 140 6.89 -15.26 1.50
CA LEU A 140 5.88 -15.77 0.56
C LEU A 140 6.18 -15.32 -0.88
N ILE A 141 6.56 -14.06 -1.08
CA ILE A 141 6.97 -13.51 -2.40
C ILE A 141 8.18 -14.27 -2.96
N LYS A 142 9.23 -14.47 -2.15
CA LYS A 142 10.42 -15.23 -2.55
C LYS A 142 10.08 -16.68 -2.91
N SER A 143 9.23 -17.32 -2.12
CA SER A 143 8.82 -18.71 -2.33
C SER A 143 8.05 -18.87 -3.64
N ALA A 144 7.14 -17.94 -3.95
CA ALA A 144 6.41 -17.91 -5.22
C ALA A 144 7.32 -17.70 -6.43
N ALA A 145 8.31 -16.80 -6.33
CA ALA A 145 9.30 -16.57 -7.39
C ALA A 145 10.19 -17.80 -7.68
N THR A 146 10.45 -18.62 -6.66
CA THR A 146 11.24 -19.86 -6.79
C THR A 146 10.45 -20.99 -7.45
N LEU A 147 9.11 -20.93 -7.42
CA LEU A 147 8.20 -21.95 -7.98
C LEU A 147 7.81 -21.70 -9.44
N GLN A 148 8.17 -20.57 -10.06
CA GLN A 148 8.07 -20.41 -11.52
C GLN A 148 9.19 -21.23 -12.19
N PRO A 149 8.87 -22.33 -12.92
CA PRO A 149 9.90 -23.06 -13.64
C PRO A 149 10.42 -22.19 -14.78
N LEU A 150 11.75 -22.21 -14.96
CA LEU A 150 12.40 -21.93 -16.24
C LEU A 150 11.60 -22.64 -17.33
N ASN A 151 10.91 -21.89 -18.19
CA ASN A 151 10.45 -22.42 -19.47
C ASN A 151 11.67 -22.38 -20.40
N PRO A 152 12.34 -23.52 -20.71
CA PRO A 152 13.23 -23.53 -21.85
C PRO A 152 12.34 -23.50 -23.11
N ALA A 153 12.54 -22.47 -23.92
CA ALA A 153 12.13 -22.50 -25.33
C ALA A 153 12.92 -23.56 -26.10
#